data_AF-A0A1R2BGL2-F1
#
_entry.id   AF-A0A1R2BGL2-F1
#
_cell.length_a   1.000
_cell.length_b   1.000
_cell.length_c   1.000
_cell.angle_alpha   90.00
_cell.angle_beta   90.00
_cell.angle_gamma   90.00
#
_symmetry.space_group_name_H-M   'P 1'
#
loop_
_entity.id
_entity.type
_entity.pdbx_description
1 polymer ?
#
loop_
_entity_poly.entity_id
_entity_poly.type
_entity_poly.pdbx_seq_one_letter_code
_entity_poly.pdbx_strand_id
1 'polypeptide(L)'
;MGKYYKGNSQLSLVQILNKQVIQLDAQSYEMQNVLKNLNNRLEKLTRLLQNTKSQLKSLKTEILQAQEGIKDNKWQFSKDISIEILKIKNPNTTLVELAENFLLVLQLKDRSWHMFKSQIKNYDELKERIDKIQVENLSEEAFKSLESLWKNNKIIKSRLEKYCQGVKIIAEMLICIAEYKVKKETLDSSLEEFKGHKKKAFMTKSKIKEANAQILIIEEKISEVKITISAFDRSRIKDEDLDTSDRSSYTSPICSGKRSVSTNPFTNGTASGGILHHRKNTEIGHKPLIPGFKVKHDESYFESPKVHVQEDELHSVFNDNSISLGCCRPKFFCF
;
A
#
# COMPACT_ATOMS: atom_id res chain seq x y z
N MET A 1 -38.96 -12.63 -61.38
CA MET A 1 -39.10 -11.95 -60.07
C MET A 1 -37.97 -12.43 -59.16
N GLY A 2 -37.05 -11.56 -58.73
CA GLY A 2 -36.02 -11.97 -57.77
C GLY A 2 -34.69 -11.20 -57.85
N LYS A 3 -34.70 -9.87 -57.68
CA LYS A 3 -33.46 -9.07 -57.52
C LYS A 3 -33.59 -7.83 -56.61
N TYR A 4 -34.53 -7.81 -55.65
CA TYR A 4 -34.74 -6.62 -54.79
C TYR A 4 -34.45 -6.79 -53.29
N TYR A 5 -33.97 -7.95 -52.83
CA TYR A 5 -33.73 -8.21 -51.39
C TYR A 5 -32.27 -8.14 -50.92
N LYS A 6 -31.29 -7.91 -51.82
CA LYS A 6 -29.86 -7.87 -51.44
C LYS A 6 -29.39 -6.52 -50.86
N GLY A 7 -29.98 -5.39 -51.27
CA GLY A 7 -29.54 -4.07 -50.82
C GLY A 7 -29.89 -3.74 -49.36
N ASN A 8 -31.10 -4.12 -48.90
CA ASN A 8 -31.56 -3.82 -47.53
C ASN A 8 -30.84 -4.63 -46.43
N SER A 9 -30.44 -5.87 -46.72
CA SER A 9 -29.73 -6.73 -45.77
C SER A 9 -28.28 -6.27 -45.55
N GLN A 10 -27.66 -5.70 -46.58
CA GLN A 10 -26.29 -5.19 -46.55
C GLN A 10 -26.16 -3.86 -45.79
N LEU A 11 -27.10 -2.93 -45.99
CA LEU A 11 -27.21 -1.69 -45.19
C LEU A 11 -27.45 -1.98 -43.70
N SER A 12 -28.23 -3.03 -43.39
CA SER A 12 -28.47 -3.49 -42.02
C SER A 12 -27.19 -4.00 -41.34
N LEU A 13 -26.33 -4.72 -42.06
CA LEU A 13 -25.08 -5.26 -41.50
C LEU A 13 -24.07 -4.16 -41.13
N VAL A 14 -23.87 -3.16 -41.99
CA VAL A 14 -22.96 -2.03 -41.69
C VAL A 14 -23.46 -1.23 -40.50
N GLN A 15 -24.77 -1.03 -40.37
CA GLN A 15 -25.38 -0.38 -39.20
C GLN A 15 -25.14 -1.18 -37.92
N ILE A 16 -25.18 -2.53 -37.98
CA ILE A 16 -24.87 -3.40 -36.84
C ILE A 16 -23.40 -3.29 -36.45
N LEU A 17 -22.48 -3.33 -37.43
CA LEU A 17 -21.03 -3.22 -37.18
C LEU A 17 -20.67 -1.85 -36.61
N ASN A 18 -21.25 -0.76 -37.11
CA ASN A 18 -21.06 0.59 -36.54
C ASN A 18 -21.58 0.69 -35.10
N LYS A 19 -22.73 0.08 -34.78
CA LYS A 19 -23.21 -0.02 -33.39
C LYS A 19 -22.23 -0.80 -32.52
N GLN A 20 -21.64 -1.87 -33.03
CA GLN A 20 -20.64 -2.66 -32.31
C GLN A 20 -19.35 -1.86 -32.04
N VAL A 21 -18.88 -1.05 -32.99
CA VAL A 21 -17.74 -0.14 -32.78
C VAL A 21 -18.04 0.84 -31.64
N ILE A 22 -19.20 1.50 -31.66
CA ILE A 22 -19.60 2.45 -30.61
C ILE A 22 -19.63 1.77 -29.23
N GLN A 23 -20.14 0.55 -29.15
CA GLN A 23 -20.17 -0.23 -27.91
C GLN A 23 -18.77 -0.58 -27.41
N LEU A 24 -17.87 -1.01 -28.30
CA LEU A 24 -16.50 -1.35 -27.94
C LEU A 24 -15.69 -0.09 -27.54
N ASP A 25 -15.88 1.03 -28.23
CA ASP A 25 -15.26 2.31 -27.89
C ASP A 25 -15.72 2.77 -26.48
N ALA A 26 -17.01 2.61 -26.16
CA ALA A 26 -17.53 2.90 -24.82
C ALA A 26 -16.91 2.00 -23.74
N GLN A 27 -16.78 0.69 -23.99
CA GLN A 27 -16.12 -0.24 -23.08
C GLN A 27 -14.63 0.09 -22.89
N SER A 28 -13.92 0.47 -23.96
CA SER A 28 -12.53 0.92 -23.89
C SER A 28 -12.40 2.16 -22.99
N TYR A 29 -13.28 3.15 -23.17
CA TYR A 29 -13.30 4.36 -22.37
C TYR A 29 -13.57 4.08 -20.87
N GLU A 30 -14.51 3.18 -20.56
CA GLU A 30 -14.76 2.74 -19.18
C GLU A 30 -13.51 2.08 -18.56
N MET A 31 -12.83 1.21 -19.30
CA MET A 31 -11.61 0.55 -18.84
C MET A 31 -10.45 1.54 -18.65
N GLN A 32 -10.33 2.55 -19.49
CA GLN A 32 -9.35 3.64 -19.32
C GLN A 32 -9.63 4.45 -18.04
N ASN A 33 -10.89 4.68 -17.67
CA ASN A 33 -11.25 5.30 -16.40
C ASN A 33 -10.89 4.42 -15.20
N VAL A 34 -11.14 3.11 -15.27
CA VAL A 34 -10.69 2.14 -14.25
C VAL A 34 -9.17 2.19 -14.10
N LEU A 35 -8.43 2.19 -15.21
CA LEU A 35 -6.97 2.29 -15.22
C LEU A 35 -6.48 3.58 -14.57
N LYS A 36 -7.08 4.73 -14.88
CA LYS A 36 -6.78 6.03 -14.25
C LYS A 36 -6.97 5.97 -12.74
N ASN A 37 -8.08 5.38 -12.27
CA ASN A 37 -8.35 5.22 -10.84
C ASN A 37 -7.35 4.29 -10.16
N LEU A 38 -6.97 3.18 -10.81
CA LEU A 38 -5.96 2.27 -10.29
C LEU A 38 -4.58 2.92 -10.21
N ASN A 39 -4.19 3.72 -11.20
CA ASN A 39 -2.94 4.49 -11.20
C ASN A 39 -2.92 5.52 -10.06
N ASN A 40 -3.99 6.29 -9.88
CA ASN A 40 -4.12 7.23 -8.75
C ASN A 40 -4.00 6.52 -7.40
N ARG A 41 -4.61 5.34 -7.26
CA ARG A 41 -4.50 4.51 -6.05
C ARG A 41 -3.08 4.02 -5.84
N LEU A 42 -2.40 3.56 -6.90
CA LEU A 42 -1.01 3.10 -6.83
C LEU A 42 -0.07 4.24 -6.43
N GLU A 43 -0.27 5.44 -6.95
CA GLU A 43 0.51 6.61 -6.59
C GLU A 43 0.36 6.95 -5.10
N LYS A 44 -0.89 7.00 -4.58
CA LYS A 44 -1.16 7.20 -3.15
C LYS A 44 -0.45 6.15 -2.29
N LEU A 45 -0.54 4.86 -2.67
CA LEU A 45 0.13 3.77 -1.96
C LEU A 45 1.66 3.90 -2.00
N THR A 46 2.21 4.37 -3.12
CA THR A 46 3.66 4.57 -3.27
C THR A 46 4.15 5.70 -2.36
N ARG A 47 3.38 6.80 -2.25
CA ARG A 47 3.68 7.89 -1.30
C ARG A 47 3.62 7.40 0.15
N LEU A 48 2.59 6.64 0.52
CA LEU A 48 2.48 6.04 1.85
C LEU A 48 3.68 5.13 2.16
N LEU A 49 4.06 4.24 1.23
CA LEU A 49 5.22 3.37 1.40
C LEU A 49 6.51 4.16 1.62
N GLN A 50 6.73 5.24 0.87
CA GLN A 50 7.92 6.06 1.03
C GLN A 50 7.95 6.78 2.38
N ASN A 51 6.80 7.32 2.81
CA ASN A 51 6.68 7.98 4.11
C ASN A 51 6.88 7.00 5.27
N THR A 52 6.25 5.83 5.24
CA THR A 52 6.45 4.81 6.27
C THR A 52 7.89 4.31 6.26
N LYS A 53 8.54 4.20 5.10
CA LYS A 53 9.97 3.81 5.02
C LYS A 53 10.89 4.83 5.68
N SER A 54 10.65 6.13 5.50
CA SER A 54 11.45 7.17 6.15
C SER A 54 11.20 7.20 7.67
N GLN A 55 9.95 7.06 8.10
CA GLN A 55 9.59 6.92 9.51
C GLN A 55 10.27 5.72 10.17
N LEU A 56 10.24 4.55 9.55
CA LEU A 56 10.93 3.34 10.04
C LEU A 56 12.44 3.57 10.19
N LYS A 57 13.06 4.35 9.30
CA LYS A 57 14.50 4.69 9.40
C LYS A 57 14.77 5.61 10.59
N SER A 58 13.91 6.62 10.81
CA SER A 58 14.00 7.50 11.99
C SER A 58 13.87 6.70 13.28
N LEU A 59 12.79 5.91 13.41
CA LEU A 59 12.53 5.09 14.59
C LEU A 59 13.68 4.14 14.90
N LYS A 60 14.28 3.49 13.89
CA LYS A 60 15.47 2.65 14.10
C LYS A 60 16.65 3.41 14.70
N THR A 61 16.89 4.63 14.23
CA THR A 61 17.98 5.48 14.73
C THR A 61 17.72 5.89 16.17
N GLU A 62 16.49 6.28 16.47
CA GLU A 62 16.05 6.67 17.80
C GLU A 62 16.08 5.51 18.81
N ILE A 63 15.74 4.29 18.38
CA ILE A 63 15.87 3.08 19.21
C ILE A 63 17.34 2.82 19.56
N LEU A 64 18.25 2.96 18.59
CA LEU A 64 19.68 2.79 18.82
C LEU A 64 20.21 3.84 19.81
N GLN A 65 19.77 5.09 19.68
CA GLN A 65 20.12 6.17 20.62
C GLN A 65 19.62 5.87 22.04
N ALA A 66 18.36 5.42 22.18
CA ALA A 66 17.84 5.03 23.49
C ALA A 66 18.61 3.82 24.07
N GLN A 67 18.98 2.86 23.22
CA GLN A 67 19.77 1.70 23.64
C GLN A 67 21.19 2.08 24.09
N GLU A 68 21.83 3.01 23.39
CA GLU A 68 23.12 3.59 23.78
C GLU A 68 23.00 4.36 25.10
N GLY A 69 21.96 5.19 25.25
CA GLY A 69 21.66 5.87 26.50
C GLY A 69 21.47 4.92 27.68
N ILE A 70 20.84 3.76 27.49
CA ILE A 70 20.76 2.72 28.53
C ILE A 70 22.16 2.22 28.91
N LYS A 71 23.00 1.89 27.91
CA LYS A 71 24.35 1.37 28.16
C LYS A 71 25.23 2.40 28.88
N ASP A 72 25.18 3.65 28.43
CA ASP A 72 25.96 4.75 29.01
C ASP A 72 25.56 4.99 30.46
N ASN A 73 24.26 5.04 30.77
CA ASN A 73 23.80 5.21 32.14
C ASN A 73 24.16 4.01 33.03
N LYS A 74 24.06 2.77 32.50
CA LYS A 74 24.54 1.58 33.22
C LYS A 74 26.03 1.70 33.53
N TRP A 75 26.85 2.12 32.58
CA TRP A 75 28.30 2.27 32.75
C TRP A 75 28.67 3.39 33.73
N GLN A 76 27.99 4.54 33.65
CA GLN A 76 28.20 5.66 34.55
C GLN A 76 27.80 5.33 35.99
N PHE A 77 26.88 4.39 36.22
CA PHE A 77 26.45 4.01 37.56
C PHE A 77 27.57 3.32 38.37
N SER A 78 28.28 4.13 39.18
CA SER A 78 29.44 3.72 39.96
C SER A 78 29.17 3.60 41.46
N LYS A 79 30.14 3.03 42.18
CA LYS A 79 30.10 2.93 43.65
C LYS A 79 30.11 4.30 44.33
N ASP A 80 30.88 5.25 43.81
CA ASP A 80 30.94 6.62 44.35
C ASP A 80 29.60 7.33 44.22
N ILE A 81 28.95 7.18 43.06
CA ILE A 81 27.60 7.67 42.80
C ILE A 81 26.59 7.07 43.79
N SER A 82 26.72 5.76 44.06
CA SER A 82 25.87 5.08 45.04
C SER A 82 26.04 5.65 46.45
N ILE A 83 27.27 5.95 46.86
CA ILE A 83 27.56 6.59 48.15
C ILE A 83 26.93 7.99 48.24
N GLU A 84 26.94 8.77 47.16
CA GLU A 84 26.28 10.08 47.14
C GLU A 84 24.77 9.97 47.35
N ILE A 85 24.12 9.00 46.71
CA ILE A 85 22.68 8.75 46.89
C ILE A 85 22.36 8.44 48.35
N LEU A 86 23.20 7.66 49.05
CA LEU A 86 22.99 7.32 50.47
C LEU A 86 22.99 8.55 51.40
N LYS A 87 23.66 9.65 51.02
CA LYS A 87 23.70 10.89 51.82
C LYS A 87 22.34 11.61 51.85
N ILE A 88 21.41 11.28 50.95
CA ILE A 88 20.07 11.89 50.89
C ILE A 88 19.25 11.44 52.10
N LYS A 89 19.01 12.34 53.05
CA LYS A 89 18.22 12.04 54.27
C LYS A 89 16.71 12.12 54.01
N ASN A 90 16.26 13.21 53.38
CA ASN A 90 14.84 13.54 53.19
C ASN A 90 14.50 13.60 51.69
N PRO A 91 14.09 12.47 51.07
CA PRO A 91 13.65 12.48 49.69
C PRO A 91 12.29 13.19 49.55
N ASN A 92 12.08 13.90 48.45
CA ASN A 92 10.74 14.36 48.07
C ASN A 92 9.96 13.23 47.37
N THR A 93 8.66 13.44 47.17
CA THR A 93 7.77 12.46 46.53
C THR A 93 8.28 12.00 45.17
N THR A 94 8.73 12.91 44.30
CA THR A 94 9.28 12.55 42.98
C THR A 94 10.52 11.67 43.05
N LEU A 95 11.40 11.84 44.05
CA LEU A 95 12.55 10.95 44.24
C LEU A 95 12.12 9.58 44.78
N VAL A 96 11.11 9.53 45.64
CA VAL A 96 10.54 8.27 46.13
C VAL A 96 9.89 7.49 44.98
N GLU A 97 9.06 8.13 44.16
CA GLU A 97 8.47 7.54 42.95
C GLU A 97 9.53 7.05 41.97
N LEU A 98 10.62 7.82 41.78
CA LEU A 98 11.75 7.40 40.96
C LEU A 98 12.41 6.12 41.50
N ALA A 99 12.64 6.06 42.81
CA ALA A 99 13.23 4.90 43.48
C ALA A 99 12.32 3.67 43.39
N GLU A 100 11.01 3.84 43.59
CA GLU A 100 10.01 2.79 43.42
C GLU A 100 10.04 2.22 42.00
N ASN A 101 10.06 3.10 40.98
CA ASN A 101 10.16 2.71 39.58
C ASN A 101 11.46 1.99 39.26
N PHE A 102 12.57 2.43 39.86
CA PHE A 102 13.85 1.76 39.71
C PHE A 102 13.83 0.34 40.28
N LEU A 103 13.31 0.16 41.50
CA LEU A 103 13.17 -1.16 42.13
C LEU A 103 12.19 -2.06 41.36
N LEU A 104 11.15 -1.48 40.78
CA LEU A 104 10.20 -2.19 39.93
C LEU A 104 10.86 -2.72 38.66
N VAL A 105 11.70 -1.93 38.00
CA VAL A 105 12.53 -2.37 36.85
C VAL A 105 13.49 -3.48 37.24
N LEU A 106 14.03 -3.45 38.46
CA LEU A 106 14.87 -4.51 39.02
C LEU A 106 14.07 -5.73 39.53
N GLN A 107 12.75 -5.74 39.33
CA GLN A 107 11.83 -6.82 39.73
C GLN A 107 11.85 -7.13 41.23
N LEU A 108 12.05 -6.11 42.07
CA LEU A 108 12.00 -6.24 43.52
C LEU A 108 10.57 -6.06 44.04
N LYS A 109 10.17 -6.94 44.97
CA LYS A 109 8.82 -6.96 45.56
C LYS A 109 8.57 -5.76 46.48
N ASP A 110 9.52 -5.48 47.38
CA ASP A 110 9.50 -4.29 48.22
C ASP A 110 10.08 -3.11 47.43
N ARG A 111 9.30 -2.03 47.35
CA ARG A 111 9.63 -0.83 46.57
C ARG A 111 9.85 0.39 47.46
N SER A 112 9.91 0.20 48.77
CA SER A 112 10.08 1.29 49.73
C SER A 112 11.43 2.01 49.58
N TRP A 113 11.49 3.27 50.01
CA TRP A 113 12.74 4.04 50.07
C TRP A 113 13.82 3.36 50.93
N HIS A 114 13.42 2.63 51.97
CA HIS A 114 14.34 1.85 52.80
C HIS A 114 14.97 0.70 52.01
N MET A 115 14.16 -0.04 51.24
CA MET A 115 14.67 -1.07 50.34
C MET A 115 15.60 -0.47 49.29
N PHE A 116 15.24 0.67 48.70
CA PHE A 116 16.11 1.37 47.75
C PHE A 116 17.48 1.68 48.35
N LYS A 117 17.52 2.29 49.53
CA LYS A 117 18.79 2.55 50.24
C LYS A 117 19.56 1.28 50.56
N SER A 118 18.87 0.20 50.93
CA SER A 118 19.49 -1.11 51.19
C SER A 118 20.20 -1.64 49.94
N GLN A 119 19.54 -1.59 48.79
CA GLN A 119 20.11 -2.00 47.50
C GLN A 119 21.30 -1.12 47.10
N ILE A 120 21.18 0.21 47.25
CA ILE A 120 22.28 1.15 46.96
C ILE A 120 23.51 0.88 47.85
N LYS A 121 23.30 0.45 49.11
CA LYS A 121 24.40 0.07 50.02
C LYS A 121 25.11 -1.21 49.56
N ASN A 122 24.39 -2.16 48.95
CA ASN A 122 24.96 -3.36 48.36
C ASN A 122 25.28 -3.17 46.87
N TYR A 123 26.25 -2.28 46.58
CA TYR A 123 26.55 -1.86 45.21
C TYR A 123 26.81 -3.02 44.25
N ASP A 124 27.60 -4.02 44.64
CA ASP A 124 28.01 -5.09 43.73
C ASP A 124 26.81 -5.94 43.27
N GLU A 125 25.92 -6.31 44.20
CA GLU A 125 24.67 -7.03 43.87
C GLU A 125 23.73 -6.15 43.04
N LEU A 126 23.57 -4.87 43.41
CA LEU A 126 22.74 -3.94 42.66
C LEU A 126 23.26 -3.77 41.23
N LYS A 127 24.57 -3.62 41.06
CA LYS A 127 25.21 -3.42 39.77
C LYS A 127 25.01 -4.63 38.87
N GLU A 128 25.15 -5.84 39.40
CA GLU A 128 24.86 -7.08 38.67
C GLU A 128 23.39 -7.11 38.20
N ARG A 129 22.44 -6.70 39.05
CA ARG A 129 21.01 -6.62 38.67
C ARG A 129 20.77 -5.58 37.58
N ILE A 130 21.38 -4.39 37.68
CA ILE A 130 21.30 -3.32 36.68
C ILE A 130 21.81 -3.84 35.32
N ASP A 131 22.95 -4.52 35.31
CA ASP A 131 23.58 -5.01 34.09
C ASP A 131 22.69 -6.08 33.42
N LYS A 132 22.02 -6.91 34.23
CA LYS A 132 21.05 -7.94 33.77
C LYS A 132 19.70 -7.39 33.29
N ILE A 133 19.40 -6.10 33.42
CA ILE A 133 18.13 -5.54 32.91
C ILE A 133 18.01 -5.81 31.40
N GLN A 134 16.98 -6.57 31.03
CA GLN A 134 16.53 -6.80 29.65
C GLN A 134 15.20 -6.07 29.45
N VAL A 135 15.18 -5.05 28.59
CA VAL A 135 14.04 -4.14 28.43
C VAL A 135 12.83 -4.85 27.83
N GLU A 136 13.08 -5.84 26.98
CA GLU A 136 12.09 -6.70 26.34
C GLU A 136 11.27 -7.50 27.36
N ASN A 137 11.86 -7.83 28.51
CA ASN A 137 11.27 -8.67 29.55
C ASN A 137 10.65 -7.86 30.70
N LEU A 138 10.46 -6.55 30.54
CA LEU A 138 9.77 -5.73 31.54
C LEU A 138 8.28 -6.08 31.59
N SER A 139 7.77 -6.25 32.81
CA SER A 139 6.34 -6.42 33.05
C SER A 139 5.54 -5.21 32.55
N GLU A 140 4.26 -5.42 32.21
CA GLU A 140 3.37 -4.34 31.81
C GLU A 140 3.21 -3.29 32.91
N GLU A 141 3.19 -3.72 34.18
CA GLU A 141 3.15 -2.82 35.33
C GLU A 141 4.37 -1.89 35.36
N ALA A 142 5.57 -2.46 35.23
CA ALA A 142 6.81 -1.69 35.17
C ALA A 142 6.79 -0.70 34.01
N PHE A 143 6.34 -1.16 32.84
CA PHE A 143 6.29 -0.31 31.66
C PHE A 143 5.28 0.84 31.79
N LYS A 144 4.06 0.60 32.28
CA LYS A 144 3.05 1.66 32.49
C LYS A 144 3.56 2.75 33.42
N SER A 145 4.26 2.35 34.49
CA SER A 145 4.86 3.32 35.41
C SER A 145 5.96 4.14 34.73
N LEU A 146 6.84 3.48 33.98
CA LEU A 146 7.90 4.14 33.20
C LEU A 146 7.38 5.05 32.09
N GLU A 147 6.29 4.70 31.43
CA GLU A 147 5.68 5.50 30.37
C GLU A 147 5.23 6.87 30.91
N SER A 148 4.66 6.89 32.12
CA SER A 148 4.27 8.13 32.80
C SER A 148 5.49 9.02 33.10
N LEU A 149 6.62 8.40 33.45
CA LEU A 149 7.89 9.06 33.74
C LEU A 149 8.49 9.65 32.46
N TRP A 150 8.46 8.90 31.36
CA TRP A 150 8.93 9.35 30.05
C TRP A 150 8.13 10.53 29.51
N LYS A 151 6.78 10.47 29.56
CA LYS A 151 5.90 11.57 29.13
C LYS A 151 6.14 12.86 29.91
N ASN A 152 6.46 12.74 31.20
CA ASN A 152 6.68 13.88 32.09
C ASN A 152 8.16 14.19 32.33
N ASN A 153 9.06 13.72 31.46
CA ASN A 153 10.50 13.76 31.71
C ASN A 153 11.04 15.18 32.03
N LYS A 154 10.55 16.23 31.37
CA LYS A 154 10.97 17.62 31.59
C LYS A 154 10.68 18.09 33.02
N ILE A 155 9.49 17.75 33.51
CA ILE A 155 9.03 18.12 34.86
C ILE A 155 9.77 17.31 35.91
N ILE A 156 9.99 16.01 35.65
CA ILE A 156 10.69 15.12 36.57
C ILE A 156 12.16 15.52 36.68
N LYS A 157 12.84 15.79 35.54
CA LYS A 157 14.23 16.24 35.53
C LYS A 157 14.42 17.55 36.31
N SER A 158 13.55 18.54 36.13
CA SER A 158 13.66 19.80 36.89
C SER A 158 13.43 19.62 38.39
N ARG A 159 12.49 18.76 38.80
CA ARG A 159 12.25 18.44 40.22
C ARG A 159 13.41 17.67 40.87
N LEU A 160 14.15 16.90 40.07
CA LEU A 160 15.29 16.11 40.52
C LEU A 160 16.63 16.83 40.40
N GLU A 161 16.67 18.01 39.76
CA GLU A 161 17.89 18.73 39.43
C GLU A 161 18.77 19.08 40.65
N LYS A 162 18.12 19.31 41.80
CA LYS A 162 18.73 19.62 43.09
C LYS A 162 19.43 18.43 43.77
N TYR A 163 19.26 17.21 43.27
CA TYR A 163 19.92 16.03 43.83
C TYR A 163 21.24 15.73 43.14
N CYS A 164 21.99 14.80 43.73
CA CYS A 164 23.29 14.37 43.21
C CYS A 164 23.18 13.73 41.82
N GLN A 165 24.33 13.58 41.17
CA GLN A 165 24.42 13.05 39.81
C GLN A 165 23.84 11.63 39.71
N GLY A 166 23.94 10.82 40.76
CA GLY A 166 23.36 9.49 40.79
C GLY A 166 21.86 9.43 40.57
N VAL A 167 21.12 10.38 41.14
CA VAL A 167 19.67 10.46 40.93
C VAL A 167 19.36 10.79 39.46
N LYS A 168 20.17 11.66 38.85
CA LYS A 168 20.03 12.02 37.43
C LYS A 168 20.29 10.82 36.53
N ILE A 169 21.36 10.05 36.80
CA ILE A 169 21.69 8.82 36.06
C ILE A 169 20.56 7.79 36.15
N ILE A 170 20.00 7.56 37.34
CA ILE A 170 18.86 6.64 37.50
C ILE A 170 17.65 7.13 36.70
N ALA A 171 17.32 8.43 36.77
CA ALA A 171 16.22 9.00 36.01
C ALA A 171 16.42 8.86 34.50
N GLU A 172 17.61 9.16 34.00
CA GLU A 172 17.93 9.06 32.59
C GLU A 172 17.91 7.62 32.09
N MET A 173 18.43 6.67 32.89
CA MET A 173 18.33 5.25 32.57
C MET A 173 16.87 4.81 32.43
N LEU A 174 16.00 5.15 33.38
CA LEU A 174 14.58 4.78 33.35
C LEU A 174 13.85 5.43 32.16
N ILE A 175 14.16 6.69 31.84
CA ILE A 175 13.65 7.38 30.65
C ILE A 175 14.08 6.64 29.37
N CYS A 176 15.36 6.27 29.24
CA CYS A 176 15.85 5.58 28.06
C CYS A 176 15.25 4.17 27.92
N ILE A 177 15.04 3.46 29.04
CA ILE A 177 14.34 2.16 29.06
C ILE A 177 12.92 2.30 28.53
N ALA A 178 12.17 3.29 29.02
CA ALA A 178 10.80 3.57 28.57
C ALA A 178 10.77 3.93 27.08
N GLU A 179 11.65 4.83 26.67
CA GLU A 179 11.77 5.33 25.30
C GLU A 179 12.10 4.21 24.31
N TYR A 180 13.07 3.35 24.65
CA TYR A 180 13.41 2.19 23.86
C TYR A 180 12.19 1.30 23.63
N LYS A 181 11.46 0.96 24.70
CA LYS A 181 10.31 0.05 24.62
C LYS A 181 9.16 0.64 23.78
N VAL A 182 8.76 1.89 24.05
CA VAL A 182 7.73 2.59 23.26
C VAL A 182 8.10 2.63 21.77
N LYS A 183 9.33 3.05 21.47
CA LYS A 183 9.76 3.18 20.07
C LYS A 183 9.89 1.83 19.39
N LYS A 184 10.30 0.79 20.11
CA LYS A 184 10.38 -0.58 19.61
C LYS A 184 9.00 -1.13 19.24
N GLU A 185 8.01 -0.97 20.12
CA GLU A 185 6.62 -1.35 19.86
C GLU A 185 6.01 -0.55 18.67
N THR A 186 6.33 0.74 18.59
CA THR A 186 5.92 1.60 17.47
C THR A 186 6.55 1.16 16.15
N LEU A 187 7.84 0.79 16.17
CA LEU A 187 8.54 0.27 15.00
C LEU A 187 7.90 -1.02 14.49
N ASP A 188 7.61 -1.95 15.40
CA ASP A 188 7.06 -3.26 15.05
C ASP A 188 5.64 -3.11 14.46
N SER A 189 4.81 -2.23 15.03
CA SER A 189 3.49 -1.88 14.48
C SER A 189 3.59 -1.23 13.08
N SER A 190 4.50 -0.25 12.93
CA SER A 190 4.74 0.44 11.65
C SER A 190 5.29 -0.50 10.56
N LEU A 191 6.03 -1.53 10.95
CA LEU A 191 6.56 -2.54 10.04
C LEU A 191 5.43 -3.39 9.45
N GLU A 192 4.44 -3.76 10.25
CA GLU A 192 3.27 -4.51 9.78
C GLU A 192 2.40 -3.66 8.84
N GLU A 193 2.19 -2.38 9.13
CA GLU A 193 1.54 -1.45 8.21
C GLU A 193 2.29 -1.34 6.88
N PHE A 194 3.61 -1.21 6.92
CA PHE A 194 4.45 -1.17 5.73
C PHE A 194 4.29 -2.43 4.87
N LYS A 195 4.30 -3.63 5.49
CA LYS A 195 4.03 -4.89 4.79
C LYS A 195 2.63 -4.90 4.16
N GLY A 196 1.63 -4.42 4.90
CA GLY A 196 0.25 -4.28 4.42
C GLY A 196 0.13 -3.36 3.19
N HIS A 197 0.75 -2.18 3.23
CA HIS A 197 0.81 -1.26 2.09
C HIS A 197 1.54 -1.88 0.89
N LYS A 198 2.62 -2.61 1.13
CA LYS A 198 3.40 -3.27 0.07
C LYS A 198 2.57 -4.33 -0.65
N LYS A 199 1.82 -5.16 0.09
CA LYS A 199 0.89 -6.15 -0.47
C LYS A 199 -0.21 -5.48 -1.30
N LYS A 200 -0.83 -4.41 -0.77
CA LYS A 200 -1.85 -3.63 -1.49
C LYS A 200 -1.31 -3.04 -2.80
N ALA A 201 -0.11 -2.47 -2.78
CA ALA A 201 0.53 -1.90 -3.97
C ALA A 201 0.84 -2.97 -5.03
N PHE A 202 1.31 -4.14 -4.63
CA PHE A 202 1.54 -5.27 -5.53
C PHE A 202 0.25 -5.72 -6.22
N MET A 203 -0.83 -5.88 -5.46
CA MET A 203 -2.14 -6.25 -6.02
C MET A 203 -2.67 -5.18 -6.99
N THR A 204 -2.53 -3.90 -6.66
CA THR A 204 -2.93 -2.80 -7.56
C THR A 204 -2.12 -2.82 -8.85
N LYS A 205 -0.80 -3.06 -8.79
CA LYS A 205 0.03 -3.23 -10.00
C LYS A 205 -0.44 -4.39 -10.87
N SER A 206 -0.83 -5.52 -10.27
CA SER A 206 -1.38 -6.66 -11.02
C SER A 206 -2.69 -6.29 -11.74
N LYS A 207 -3.60 -5.59 -11.06
CA LYS A 207 -4.86 -5.12 -11.66
C LYS A 207 -4.64 -4.12 -12.80
N ILE A 208 -3.63 -3.25 -12.69
CA ILE A 208 -3.24 -2.34 -13.77
C ILE A 208 -2.79 -3.12 -15.01
N LYS A 209 -1.98 -4.17 -14.83
CA LYS A 209 -1.55 -5.03 -15.94
C LYS A 209 -2.73 -5.72 -16.62
N GLU A 210 -3.67 -6.23 -15.84
CA GLU A 210 -4.90 -6.86 -16.34
C GLU A 210 -5.77 -5.88 -17.11
N ALA A 211 -6.01 -4.68 -16.55
CA ALA A 211 -6.79 -3.63 -17.21
C ALA A 211 -6.14 -3.20 -18.54
N ASN A 212 -4.81 -3.03 -18.57
CA ASN A 212 -4.08 -2.72 -19.79
C ASN A 212 -4.23 -3.84 -20.84
N ALA A 213 -4.14 -5.12 -20.43
CA ALA A 213 -4.32 -6.24 -21.34
C ALA A 213 -5.75 -6.26 -21.93
N GLN A 214 -6.77 -5.98 -21.12
CA GLN A 214 -8.15 -5.90 -21.59
C GLN A 214 -8.37 -4.73 -22.56
N ILE A 215 -7.80 -3.56 -22.29
CA ILE A 215 -7.85 -2.40 -23.21
C ILE A 215 -7.26 -2.78 -24.57
N LEU A 216 -6.08 -3.41 -24.59
CA LEU A 216 -5.44 -3.85 -25.84
C LEU A 216 -6.32 -4.82 -26.64
N ILE A 217 -6.96 -5.79 -25.97
CA ILE A 217 -7.88 -6.73 -26.63
C ILE A 217 -9.10 -6.00 -27.22
N ILE A 218 -9.63 -4.99 -26.51
CA ILE A 218 -10.78 -4.21 -27.00
C ILE A 218 -10.35 -3.36 -28.21
N GLU A 219 -9.18 -2.71 -28.16
CA GLU A 219 -8.62 -1.91 -29.25
C GLU A 219 -8.33 -2.74 -30.50
N GLU A 220 -7.83 -3.97 -30.34
CA GLU A 220 -7.65 -4.93 -31.43
C GLU A 220 -8.99 -5.27 -32.08
N LYS A 221 -10.02 -5.60 -31.30
CA LYS A 221 -11.37 -5.88 -31.82
C LYS A 221 -12.00 -4.68 -32.52
N ILE A 222 -11.83 -3.47 -31.99
CA ILE A 222 -12.27 -2.23 -32.66
C ILE A 222 -11.62 -2.12 -34.03
N SER A 223 -10.32 -2.41 -34.11
CA SER A 223 -9.55 -2.35 -35.36
C SER A 223 -10.04 -3.41 -36.37
N GLU A 224 -10.28 -4.65 -35.94
CA GLU A 224 -10.84 -5.71 -36.78
C GLU A 224 -12.21 -5.34 -37.36
N VAL A 225 -13.11 -4.80 -36.52
CA VAL A 225 -14.45 -4.39 -36.97
C VAL A 225 -14.34 -3.22 -37.96
N LYS A 226 -13.47 -2.24 -37.71
CA LYS A 226 -13.23 -1.11 -38.64
C LYS A 226 -12.64 -1.57 -39.99
N ILE A 227 -11.73 -2.55 -39.99
CA ILE A 227 -11.22 -3.17 -41.22
C ILE A 227 -12.36 -3.87 -41.97
N THR A 228 -13.23 -4.59 -41.27
CA THR A 228 -14.38 -5.29 -41.86
C THR A 228 -15.35 -4.31 -42.52
N ILE A 229 -15.68 -3.20 -41.85
CA ILE A 229 -16.51 -2.13 -42.42
C ILE A 229 -15.85 -1.56 -43.68
N SER A 230 -14.55 -1.24 -43.61
CA SER A 230 -13.80 -0.68 -44.74
C SER A 230 -13.72 -1.63 -45.95
N ALA A 231 -13.59 -2.94 -45.70
CA ALA A 231 -13.59 -3.96 -46.75
C ALA A 231 -14.97 -4.07 -47.41
N PHE A 232 -16.04 -3.96 -46.63
CA PHE A 232 -17.41 -3.94 -47.12
C PHE A 232 -17.68 -2.72 -48.02
N ASP A 233 -17.27 -1.53 -47.58
CA ASP A 233 -17.42 -0.30 -48.38
C ASP A 233 -16.65 -0.37 -49.70
N ARG A 234 -15.44 -0.95 -49.72
CA ARG A 234 -14.66 -1.18 -50.96
C ARG A 234 -15.32 -2.18 -51.91
N SER A 235 -16.04 -3.18 -51.39
CA SER A 235 -16.77 -4.14 -52.24
C SER A 235 -17.98 -3.50 -52.92
N ARG A 236 -18.62 -2.51 -52.27
CA ARG A 236 -19.76 -1.76 -52.83
C ARG A 236 -19.35 -0.85 -53.99
N ILE A 237 -18.21 -0.17 -53.87
CA ILE A 237 -17.68 0.71 -54.93
C ILE A 237 -17.34 -0.09 -56.20
N LYS A 238 -16.88 -1.34 -56.06
CA LYS A 238 -16.55 -2.20 -57.21
C LYS A 238 -17.77 -2.77 -57.96
N ASP A 239 -18.91 -2.87 -57.29
CA ASP A 239 -20.17 -3.35 -57.90
C ASP A 239 -20.95 -2.22 -58.60
N GLU A 240 -20.67 -0.95 -58.30
CA GLU A 240 -21.27 0.22 -58.98
C GLU A 240 -20.51 0.63 -60.27
N ASP A 241 -19.25 0.24 -60.43
CA ASP A 241 -18.42 0.53 -61.62
C ASP A 241 -18.58 -0.50 -62.77
N LEU A 242 -19.52 -1.45 -62.68
CA LEU A 242 -19.71 -2.54 -63.65
C LEU A 242 -20.91 -2.36 -64.60
N ASP A 243 -21.47 -1.15 -64.73
CA ASP A 243 -22.54 -0.87 -65.69
C ASP A 243 -22.30 0.41 -66.53
N THR A 244 -21.11 0.52 -67.12
CA THR A 244 -20.90 1.35 -68.33
C THR A 244 -19.93 0.67 -69.31
N SER A 245 -20.32 -0.47 -69.86
CA SER A 245 -19.80 -0.89 -71.17
C SER A 245 -20.83 -0.55 -72.24
N ASP A 246 -20.64 0.58 -72.91
CA ASP A 246 -20.64 0.65 -74.38
C ASP A 246 -20.34 2.08 -74.84
N ARG A 247 -19.15 2.30 -75.42
CA ARG A 247 -18.97 2.39 -76.88
C ARG A 247 -17.76 3.27 -77.28
N SER A 248 -16.83 2.64 -78.01
CA SER A 248 -15.86 3.25 -78.94
C SER A 248 -14.62 3.90 -78.29
N SER A 249 -13.38 3.76 -78.76
CA SER A 249 -12.85 3.22 -80.01
C SER A 249 -11.41 2.77 -79.79
N TYR A 250 -11.03 1.75 -80.55
CA TYR A 250 -9.65 1.38 -80.88
C TYR A 250 -8.72 2.58 -81.07
N THR A 251 -7.54 2.54 -80.44
CA THR A 251 -6.25 2.77 -81.11
C THR A 251 -5.10 2.38 -80.17
N SER A 252 -4.18 1.60 -80.68
CA SER A 252 -2.83 1.32 -80.18
C SER A 252 -1.93 1.25 -81.42
N PRO A 253 -0.59 1.28 -81.34
CA PRO A 253 0.30 1.57 -80.21
C PRO A 253 1.43 2.57 -80.59
N ILE A 254 2.09 3.22 -79.63
CA ILE A 254 3.50 3.66 -79.81
C ILE A 254 4.31 3.35 -78.56
N CYS A 255 5.29 2.46 -78.74
CA CYS A 255 6.38 2.17 -77.84
C CYS A 255 7.43 3.28 -77.85
N SER A 256 7.82 3.77 -76.68
CA SER A 256 9.20 4.06 -76.27
C SER A 256 9.11 4.34 -74.76
N GLY A 257 9.69 3.56 -73.85
CA GLY A 257 11.07 3.14 -73.80
C GLY A 257 11.74 3.91 -72.67
N LYS A 258 11.87 3.30 -71.48
CA LYS A 258 13.09 3.31 -70.65
C LYS A 258 12.88 2.52 -69.36
N ARG A 259 13.86 1.66 -69.12
CA ARG A 259 14.10 0.82 -67.94
C ARG A 259 14.29 1.68 -66.68
N SER A 260 13.88 1.14 -65.54
CA SER A 260 14.84 0.94 -64.44
C SER A 260 14.42 -0.24 -63.57
N VAL A 261 15.36 -1.17 -63.43
CA VAL A 261 15.37 -2.24 -62.45
C VAL A 261 16.16 -1.68 -61.25
N SER A 262 15.67 -1.89 -60.03
CA SER A 262 16.54 -1.97 -58.85
C SER A 262 15.96 -2.98 -57.87
N THR A 263 16.86 -3.76 -57.34
CA THR A 263 16.73 -5.06 -56.69
C THR A 263 16.43 -4.98 -55.19
N ASN A 264 15.69 -5.99 -54.69
CA ASN A 264 15.65 -6.50 -53.30
C ASN A 264 17.07 -6.84 -52.76
N PRO A 265 17.32 -7.32 -51.50
CA PRO A 265 16.40 -7.90 -50.49
C PRO A 265 16.73 -7.59 -48.99
N PHE A 266 15.90 -8.06 -48.05
CA PHE A 266 16.31 -9.10 -47.09
C PHE A 266 15.08 -9.69 -46.38
N THR A 267 14.96 -11.01 -46.56
CA THR A 267 14.09 -11.98 -45.93
C THR A 267 14.55 -12.34 -44.52
N ASN A 268 13.64 -12.89 -43.69
CA ASN A 268 13.76 -14.06 -42.79
C ASN A 268 12.62 -13.95 -41.73
N GLY A 269 11.74 -14.92 -41.49
CA GLY A 269 11.62 -16.29 -41.97
C GLY A 269 10.25 -16.91 -41.59
N THR A 270 10.06 -18.09 -42.18
CA THR A 270 9.13 -19.23 -41.97
C THR A 270 8.73 -19.56 -40.52
N ALA A 271 7.76 -20.41 -40.17
CA ALA A 271 6.57 -21.05 -40.73
C ALA A 271 6.15 -22.17 -39.73
N SER A 272 4.86 -22.31 -39.38
CA SER A 272 4.16 -23.56 -39.01
C SER A 272 2.80 -23.18 -38.37
N GLY A 273 1.61 -23.62 -38.78
CA GLY A 273 1.22 -24.80 -39.56
C GLY A 273 0.78 -25.94 -38.64
N GLY A 274 -0.47 -25.96 -38.18
CA GLY A 274 -1.03 -27.03 -37.34
C GLY A 274 -2.55 -27.02 -37.25
N ILE A 275 -3.17 -28.02 -37.89
CA ILE A 275 -4.58 -28.17 -38.28
C ILE A 275 -5.54 -28.48 -37.11
N LEU A 276 -6.73 -27.86 -37.12
CA LEU A 276 -7.91 -28.20 -36.29
C LEU A 276 -8.77 -29.29 -36.96
N HIS A 277 -9.08 -30.34 -36.21
CA HIS A 277 -10.07 -31.36 -36.57
C HIS A 277 -11.50 -30.99 -36.16
N HIS A 278 -12.45 -31.72 -36.74
CA HIS A 278 -13.79 -31.29 -37.14
C HIS A 278 -14.92 -31.71 -36.17
N ARG A 279 -15.93 -30.82 -35.99
CA ARG A 279 -17.40 -31.01 -35.82
C ARG A 279 -17.99 -31.93 -34.73
N LYS A 280 -19.02 -31.40 -34.03
CA LYS A 280 -20.45 -31.75 -34.24
C LYS A 280 -21.41 -30.73 -33.55
N ASN A 281 -22.57 -30.55 -34.20
CA ASN A 281 -23.66 -29.60 -33.93
C ASN A 281 -24.61 -30.02 -32.77
N THR A 282 -25.65 -29.18 -32.60
CA THR A 282 -26.92 -29.24 -31.83
C THR A 282 -26.85 -28.76 -30.37
N GLU A 283 -27.73 -27.91 -29.82
CA GLU A 283 -29.07 -27.45 -30.22
C GLU A 283 -29.45 -26.13 -29.51
N ILE A 284 -30.32 -25.37 -30.19
CA ILE A 284 -31.27 -24.30 -29.83
C ILE A 284 -31.33 -23.85 -28.35
N GLY A 285 -31.12 -22.54 -28.14
CA GLY A 285 -31.50 -21.81 -26.91
C GLY A 285 -30.65 -20.54 -26.73
N HIS A 286 -31.30 -19.37 -26.66
CA HIS A 286 -30.67 -18.05 -26.53
C HIS A 286 -29.50 -18.04 -25.53
N LYS A 287 -28.27 -17.76 -26.02
CA LYS A 287 -27.04 -17.61 -25.21
C LYS A 287 -26.31 -16.29 -25.55
N PRO A 288 -25.64 -15.66 -24.58
CA PRO A 288 -24.81 -14.47 -24.78
C PRO A 288 -23.54 -14.79 -25.57
N LEU A 289 -23.05 -13.79 -26.33
CA LEU A 289 -21.98 -13.88 -27.34
C LEU A 289 -20.54 -14.11 -26.78
N ILE A 290 -20.39 -14.58 -25.54
CA ILE A 290 -19.09 -14.97 -24.98
C ILE A 290 -19.23 -16.32 -24.23
N PRO A 291 -18.56 -17.40 -24.67
CA PRO A 291 -18.56 -18.67 -23.94
C PRO A 291 -17.80 -18.51 -22.61
N GLY A 292 -18.49 -18.75 -21.49
CA GLY A 292 -17.89 -18.83 -20.15
C GLY A 292 -18.34 -17.75 -19.14
N PHE A 293 -19.13 -16.75 -19.54
CA PHE A 293 -19.57 -15.70 -18.62
C PHE A 293 -20.96 -16.01 -18.03
N LYS A 294 -20.99 -16.45 -16.77
CA LYS A 294 -22.20 -16.40 -15.93
C LYS A 294 -22.13 -15.12 -15.11
N VAL A 295 -22.89 -14.09 -15.47
CA VAL A 295 -23.19 -13.01 -14.52
C VAL A 295 -24.32 -13.52 -13.64
N LYS A 296 -23.98 -14.05 -12.47
CA LYS A 296 -24.96 -14.07 -11.37
C LYS A 296 -25.06 -12.64 -10.86
N HIS A 297 -26.11 -11.93 -11.27
CA HIS A 297 -26.60 -10.80 -10.49
C HIS A 297 -27.27 -11.39 -9.25
N ASP A 298 -26.47 -11.71 -8.22
CA ASP A 298 -26.86 -11.89 -6.81
C ASP A 298 -25.73 -12.56 -6.03
N GLU A 299 -24.57 -11.91 -5.92
CA GLU A 299 -23.61 -12.24 -4.86
C GLU A 299 -23.10 -10.95 -4.22
N SER A 300 -23.76 -10.60 -3.11
CA SER A 300 -23.25 -9.80 -2.02
C SER A 300 -21.85 -10.29 -1.61
N TYR A 301 -20.79 -9.50 -1.87
CA TYR A 301 -19.46 -9.73 -1.30
C TYR A 301 -19.13 -8.66 -0.24
N PHE A 302 -20.00 -8.61 0.76
CA PHE A 302 -19.63 -8.31 2.15
C PHE A 302 -19.98 -9.56 2.97
N GLU A 303 -19.12 -10.56 3.01
CA GLU A 303 -19.10 -11.51 4.13
C GLU A 303 -17.64 -11.81 4.47
N SER A 304 -17.18 -11.18 5.55
CA SER A 304 -16.07 -11.67 6.36
C SER A 304 -16.48 -13.03 6.98
N PRO A 305 -15.53 -13.94 7.27
CA PRO A 305 -15.88 -15.19 7.92
C PRO A 305 -16.52 -14.91 9.29
N LYS A 306 -17.67 -15.55 9.55
CA LYS A 306 -18.42 -15.52 10.81
C LYS A 306 -17.53 -16.01 11.95
N VAL A 307 -16.99 -15.08 12.73
CA VAL A 307 -16.63 -15.35 14.13
C VAL A 307 -17.87 -14.98 14.93
N HIS A 308 -18.48 -15.95 15.60
CA HIS A 308 -19.50 -15.71 16.60
C HIS A 308 -18.83 -14.99 17.79
N VAL A 309 -18.97 -13.68 17.84
CA VAL A 309 -18.90 -12.92 19.09
C VAL A 309 -20.18 -12.09 19.11
N GLN A 310 -20.99 -12.29 20.14
CA GLN A 310 -22.17 -11.46 20.42
C GLN A 310 -21.70 -10.03 20.62
N GLU A 311 -22.12 -9.12 19.73
CA GLU A 311 -22.07 -7.69 19.99
C GLU A 311 -23.43 -7.27 20.54
N ASP A 312 -23.45 -6.98 21.83
CA ASP A 312 -24.50 -6.17 22.43
C ASP A 312 -24.41 -4.73 21.89
N GLU A 313 -25.60 -4.20 21.65
CA GLU A 313 -25.92 -2.87 21.16
C GLU A 313 -25.18 -1.75 21.91
N LEU A 314 -24.68 -0.73 21.18
CA LEU A 314 -24.86 0.65 21.63
C LEU A 314 -24.82 1.67 20.49
N HIS A 315 -25.71 2.64 20.66
CA HIS A 315 -26.22 3.60 19.71
C HIS A 315 -25.24 4.60 19.09
N SER A 316 -25.63 4.97 17.87
CA SER A 316 -25.53 6.32 17.28
C SER A 316 -25.71 7.45 18.29
N VAL A 317 -24.71 8.32 18.45
CA VAL A 317 -24.94 9.70 18.91
C VAL A 317 -23.94 10.65 18.24
N PHE A 318 -24.48 11.80 17.80
CA PHE A 318 -23.85 13.07 17.42
C PHE A 318 -23.61 13.39 15.93
N ASN A 319 -24.73 13.76 15.30
CA ASN A 319 -25.00 15.06 14.65
C ASN A 319 -23.82 16.01 14.38
N ASP A 320 -23.81 16.47 13.13
CA ASP A 320 -23.34 17.77 12.68
C ASP A 320 -23.88 18.91 13.56
N ASN A 321 -22.99 19.80 14.00
CA ASN A 321 -23.19 21.25 13.98
C ASN A 321 -21.87 22.00 14.25
N SER A 322 -21.45 22.73 13.22
CA SER A 322 -20.82 24.06 13.25
C SER A 322 -19.95 24.45 14.45
N ILE A 323 -18.65 24.69 14.17
CA ILE A 323 -17.90 25.95 14.37
C ILE A 323 -16.38 25.67 14.45
N SER A 324 -15.63 26.49 13.70
CA SER A 324 -14.17 26.68 13.70
C SER A 324 -13.30 25.67 12.94
N LEU A 325 -13.07 25.99 11.66
CA LEU A 325 -11.87 25.58 10.93
C LEU A 325 -10.63 26.27 11.57
N GLY A 326 -10.11 25.68 12.64
CA GLY A 326 -8.79 25.99 13.16
C GLY A 326 -7.72 25.25 12.35
N CYS A 327 -7.06 25.94 11.41
CA CYS A 327 -5.85 25.46 10.76
C CYS A 327 -4.72 25.29 11.78
N CYS A 328 -4.49 24.08 12.28
CA CYS A 328 -3.27 23.75 13.01
C CYS A 328 -2.13 23.43 12.02
N ARG A 329 -1.27 24.43 11.82
CA ARG A 329 0.10 24.28 11.30
C ARG A 329 0.86 23.20 12.09
N PRO A 330 1.73 22.39 11.47
CA PRO A 330 2.72 21.64 12.23
C PRO A 330 3.74 22.62 12.82
N LYS A 331 3.76 22.75 14.16
CA LYS A 331 4.88 23.36 14.87
C LYS A 331 6.09 22.42 14.73
N PHE A 332 7.04 22.82 13.90
CA PHE A 332 8.41 22.35 14.00
C PHE A 332 8.96 22.79 15.36
N PHE A 333 9.26 21.84 16.24
CA PHE A 333 10.20 22.07 17.32
C PHE A 333 11.59 21.77 16.76
N CYS A 334 12.35 22.82 16.46
CA CYS A 334 13.81 22.73 16.43
C CYS A 334 14.30 22.97 17.87
N PHE A 335 15.24 22.14 18.31
CA PHE A 335 15.96 22.32 19.58
C PHE A 335 16.97 23.46 19.48
#